data_AF-A0A7Z0E116-F1
#
_entry.id   AF-A0A7Z0E116-F1
#
_cell.length_a   1.000
_cell.length_b   1.000
_cell.length_c   1.000
_cell.angle_alpha   90.00
_cell.angle_beta   90.00
_cell.angle_gamma   90.00
#
_symmetry.space_group_name_H-M   'P 1'
#
loop_
_entity.id
_entity.type
_entity.pdbx_description
1 polymer ?
#
loop_
_entity_poly.entity_id
_entity_poly.type
_entity_poly.pdbx_seq_one_letter_code
_entity_poly.pdbx_strand_id
1 'polypeptide(L)'
;MIVRGGPLNDILFVPEVFHQEDKDGISARRAAMLAGAQANGSGPRKLMMMVAEVKEFSSARDGQKILVRHLPFPFMIDERAWKRLNARYETELELWRSNEEFHLIVIATFGISGAGIATIEEVAMMVVNENWIPFENIHEQRLLERLSRLKRRSVKGLRFDLSRDQPIASVTLPEARPAPVAMFIVPTNADEEYEIALNEMIAARAEMKPWIWRVAEGEMPRLP
;
A
#
# COMPACT_ATOMS: atom_id res chain seq x y z
N MET A 1 -18.97 -8.81 4.49
CA MET A 1 -18.65 -8.96 3.05
C MET A 1 -18.50 -10.44 2.74
N ILE A 2 -19.10 -10.93 1.66
CA ILE A 2 -18.97 -12.32 1.21
C ILE A 2 -18.00 -12.37 0.02
N VAL A 3 -17.04 -13.28 0.05
CA VAL A 3 -16.03 -13.49 -1.00
C VAL A 3 -16.00 -14.99 -1.32
N ARG A 4 -16.14 -15.35 -2.60
CA ARG A 4 -16.11 -16.75 -3.08
C ARG A 4 -17.02 -17.71 -2.29
N GLY A 5 -18.19 -17.22 -1.86
CA GLY A 5 -19.20 -18.02 -1.16
C GLY A 5 -19.01 -18.13 0.37
N GLY A 6 -18.02 -17.46 0.95
CA GLY A 6 -17.80 -17.41 2.40
C GLY A 6 -17.56 -15.99 2.95
N PRO A 7 -17.65 -15.80 4.27
CA PRO A 7 -17.27 -14.55 4.93
C PRO A 7 -15.78 -14.19 4.75
N LEU A 8 -15.46 -12.91 4.49
CA LEU A 8 -14.06 -12.45 4.34
C LEU A 8 -13.20 -12.71 5.60
N ASN A 9 -13.80 -12.58 6.79
CA ASN A 9 -13.13 -12.84 8.06
C ASN A 9 -12.66 -14.29 8.22
N ASP A 10 -13.18 -15.22 7.43
CA ASP A 10 -12.76 -16.63 7.46
C ASP A 10 -11.47 -16.89 6.65
N ILE A 11 -11.03 -15.90 5.88
CA ILE A 11 -9.83 -15.97 5.04
C ILE A 11 -8.84 -14.81 5.27
N LEU A 12 -9.27 -13.70 5.87
CA LEU A 12 -8.42 -12.54 6.15
C LEU A 12 -7.61 -12.73 7.43
N PHE A 13 -6.29 -12.75 7.30
CA PHE A 13 -5.32 -12.85 8.38
C PHE A 13 -4.56 -11.54 8.54
N VAL A 14 -4.68 -10.91 9.72
CA VAL A 14 -3.87 -9.75 10.10
C VAL A 14 -3.01 -10.17 11.30
N PRO A 15 -1.67 -10.12 11.23
CA PRO A 15 -0.82 -10.48 12.34
C PRO A 15 -1.15 -9.65 13.59
N GLU A 16 -1.38 -10.34 14.70
CA GLU A 16 -1.53 -9.69 16.01
C GLU A 16 -0.19 -9.10 16.46
N VAL A 17 -0.23 -7.92 17.09
CA VAL A 17 0.98 -7.30 17.64
C VAL A 17 1.63 -8.25 18.64
N PHE A 18 2.93 -8.50 18.44
CA PHE A 18 3.66 -9.41 19.28
C PHE A 18 3.96 -8.79 20.65
N HIS A 19 3.43 -9.41 21.71
CA HIS A 19 3.76 -9.10 23.10
C HIS A 19 4.45 -10.32 23.74
N GLN A 20 5.61 -10.10 24.36
CA GLN A 20 6.40 -11.19 24.93
C GLN A 20 5.64 -11.95 26.03
N GLU A 21 4.85 -11.23 26.84
CA GLU A 21 4.06 -11.80 27.95
C GLU A 21 2.90 -12.69 27.47
N ASP A 22 2.39 -12.49 26.26
CA ASP A 22 1.29 -13.26 25.67
C ASP A 22 1.74 -14.12 24.46
N LYS A 23 3.03 -14.45 24.40
CA LYS A 23 3.63 -15.19 23.28
C LYS A 23 2.85 -16.48 22.95
N ASP A 24 2.47 -17.24 23.97
CA ASP A 24 1.80 -18.53 23.79
C ASP A 24 0.34 -18.36 23.36
N GLY A 25 -0.36 -17.35 23.89
CA GLY A 25 -1.72 -17.01 23.48
C GLY A 25 -1.78 -16.55 22.02
N ILE A 26 -0.89 -15.65 21.61
CA ILE A 26 -0.74 -15.21 20.21
C ILE A 26 -0.44 -16.41 19.31
N SER A 27 0.42 -17.33 19.76
CA SER A 27 0.76 -18.54 19.01
C SER A 27 -0.47 -19.45 18.80
N ALA A 28 -1.26 -19.69 19.85
CA ALA A 28 -2.46 -20.51 19.79
C ALA A 28 -3.54 -19.91 18.88
N ARG A 29 -3.81 -18.60 19.00
CA ARG A 29 -4.79 -17.89 18.14
C ARG A 29 -4.37 -17.90 16.67
N ARG A 30 -3.09 -17.66 16.38
CA ARG A 30 -2.55 -17.77 15.02
C ARG A 30 -2.70 -19.18 14.47
N ALA A 31 -2.36 -20.21 15.24
CA ALA A 31 -2.51 -21.59 14.82
C ALA A 31 -3.98 -21.94 14.51
N ALA A 32 -4.92 -21.51 15.35
CA ALA A 32 -6.35 -21.71 15.13
C ALA A 32 -6.85 -21.01 13.85
N MET A 33 -6.40 -19.77 13.61
CA MET A 33 -6.76 -19.02 12.41
C MET A 33 -6.23 -19.65 11.12
N LEU A 34 -4.99 -20.14 11.15
CA LEU A 34 -4.32 -20.73 9.99
C LEU A 34 -4.66 -22.22 9.77
N ALA A 35 -5.27 -22.90 10.74
CA ALA A 35 -5.57 -24.33 10.67
C ALA A 35 -6.41 -24.68 9.43
N GLY A 36 -7.37 -23.82 9.06
CA GLY A 36 -8.23 -24.04 7.89
C GLY A 36 -7.51 -23.89 6.54
N ALA A 37 -6.30 -23.33 6.50
CA ALA A 37 -5.54 -23.09 5.28
C ALA A 37 -4.46 -24.14 5.00
N GLN A 38 -4.25 -25.08 5.93
CA GLN A 38 -3.36 -26.20 5.71
C GLN A 38 -3.96 -27.12 4.64
N ALA A 39 -3.14 -27.48 3.65
CA ALA A 39 -3.51 -28.43 2.62
C ALA A 39 -3.67 -29.85 3.22
N ASN A 40 -4.87 -30.17 3.68
CA ASN A 40 -5.16 -31.40 4.43
C ASN A 40 -5.89 -32.49 3.62
N GLY A 41 -5.89 -32.44 2.27
CA GLY A 41 -6.52 -33.50 1.49
C GLY A 41 -6.50 -33.33 -0.03
N SER A 42 -7.19 -34.24 -0.73
CA SER A 42 -7.42 -34.21 -2.18
C SER A 42 -8.55 -33.21 -2.51
N GLY A 43 -8.20 -31.94 -2.61
CA GLY A 43 -9.14 -30.87 -2.97
C GLY A 43 -8.39 -29.59 -3.36
N PRO A 44 -9.10 -28.59 -3.91
CA PRO A 44 -8.49 -27.30 -4.21
C PRO A 44 -7.91 -26.67 -2.94
N ARG A 45 -6.65 -26.20 -3.02
CA ARG A 45 -5.94 -25.55 -1.91
C ARG A 45 -6.75 -24.33 -1.43
N LYS A 46 -7.09 -24.28 -0.14
CA LYS A 46 -7.70 -23.08 0.45
C LYS A 46 -6.65 -21.99 0.53
N LEU A 47 -6.94 -20.84 -0.09
CA LEU A 47 -6.12 -19.64 0.03
C LEU A 47 -6.67 -18.74 1.14
N MET A 48 -5.76 -18.12 1.87
CA MET A 48 -6.01 -17.01 2.78
C MET A 48 -5.51 -15.71 2.16
N MET A 49 -5.92 -14.61 2.76
CA MET A 49 -5.47 -13.26 2.45
C MET A 49 -4.78 -12.68 3.68
N MET A 50 -3.59 -12.11 3.54
CA MET A 50 -2.88 -11.40 4.59
C MET A 50 -2.87 -9.90 4.31
N VAL A 51 -2.97 -9.08 5.36
CA VAL A 51 -2.51 -7.68 5.34
C VAL A 51 -1.50 -7.48 6.46
N ALA A 52 -0.30 -6.98 6.15
CA ALA A 52 0.77 -6.80 7.13
C ALA A 52 1.79 -5.74 6.71
N GLU A 53 2.63 -5.30 7.64
CA GLU A 53 3.82 -4.50 7.34
C GLU A 53 5.01 -5.42 7.03
N VAL A 54 5.71 -5.15 5.93
CA VAL A 54 6.96 -5.84 5.57
C VAL A 54 8.06 -5.42 6.55
N LYS A 55 8.74 -6.42 7.12
CA LYS A 55 9.94 -6.24 7.92
C LYS A 55 11.18 -6.22 7.04
N GLU A 56 11.32 -7.23 6.19
CA GLU A 56 12.46 -7.37 5.27
C GLU A 56 12.17 -8.38 4.17
N PHE A 57 12.98 -8.33 3.11
CA PHE A 57 13.07 -9.36 2.09
C PHE A 57 14.42 -10.07 2.22
N SER A 58 14.44 -11.40 2.14
CA SER A 58 15.69 -12.17 2.19
C SER A 58 15.68 -13.38 1.28
N SER A 59 16.87 -13.80 0.81
CA SER A 59 16.99 -14.92 -0.11
C SER A 59 16.54 -16.24 0.50
N ALA A 60 15.88 -17.07 -0.30
CA ALA A 60 15.61 -18.47 -0.01
C ALA A 60 16.53 -19.39 -0.84
N ARG A 61 16.45 -20.71 -0.60
CA ARG A 61 17.08 -21.70 -1.49
C ARG A 61 16.44 -21.72 -2.88
N ASP A 62 15.15 -21.40 -2.93
CA ASP A 62 14.35 -21.30 -4.15
C ASP A 62 13.39 -20.11 -3.99
N GLY A 63 13.67 -19.01 -4.70
CA GLY A 63 12.94 -17.74 -4.59
C GLY A 63 13.35 -16.85 -3.41
N GLN A 64 12.38 -16.17 -2.82
CA GLN A 64 12.59 -15.19 -1.74
C GLN A 64 11.65 -15.42 -0.55
N LYS A 65 12.05 -14.85 0.58
CA LYS A 65 11.27 -14.73 1.81
C LYS A 65 10.78 -13.31 1.98
N ILE A 66 9.50 -13.16 2.22
CA ILE A 66 8.90 -11.92 2.73
C ILE A 66 8.69 -12.11 4.23
N LEU A 67 9.47 -11.40 5.04
CA LEU A 67 9.26 -11.35 6.47
C LEU A 67 8.34 -10.17 6.75
N VAL A 68 7.29 -10.41 7.53
CA VAL A 68 6.35 -9.37 7.97
C VAL A 68 6.46 -9.19 9.48
N ARG A 69 6.11 -8.00 9.98
CA ARG A 69 6.15 -7.73 11.41
C ARG A 69 5.21 -8.67 12.18
N HIS A 70 5.61 -8.97 13.41
CA HIS A 70 4.87 -9.77 14.39
C HIS A 70 4.64 -11.26 14.04
N LEU A 71 5.16 -11.76 12.92
CA LEU A 71 5.14 -13.18 12.61
C LEU A 71 6.48 -13.86 12.90
N PRO A 72 6.48 -15.11 13.40
CA PRO A 72 7.70 -15.87 13.65
C PRO A 72 8.18 -16.67 12.43
N PHE A 73 7.52 -16.55 11.26
CA PHE A 73 7.87 -17.29 10.04
C PHE A 73 7.74 -16.39 8.79
N PRO A 74 8.49 -16.68 7.71
CA PRO A 74 8.39 -15.95 6.47
C PRO A 74 7.27 -16.49 5.56
N PHE A 75 6.84 -15.66 4.61
CA PHE A 75 6.13 -16.11 3.42
C PHE A 75 7.12 -16.35 2.29
N MET A 76 6.94 -17.45 1.55
CA MET A 76 7.76 -17.79 0.39
C MET A 76 7.14 -17.23 -0.89
N ILE A 77 7.97 -16.70 -1.79
CA ILE A 77 7.57 -16.29 -3.13
C ILE A 77 8.58 -16.84 -4.14
N ASP A 78 8.12 -17.40 -5.26
CA ASP A 78 9.01 -17.94 -6.28
C ASP A 78 9.80 -16.81 -6.98
N GLU A 79 10.96 -17.16 -7.55
CA GLU A 79 11.87 -16.19 -8.15
C GLU A 79 11.22 -15.41 -9.32
N ARG A 80 10.34 -16.07 -10.10
CA ARG A 80 9.69 -15.42 -11.24
C ARG A 80 8.64 -14.43 -10.78
N ALA A 81 7.84 -14.77 -9.76
CA ALA A 81 6.89 -13.86 -9.14
C ALA A 81 7.62 -12.71 -8.45
N TRP A 82 8.71 -12.97 -7.75
CA TRP A 82 9.55 -11.95 -7.13
C TRP A 82 10.09 -10.93 -8.14
N LYS A 83 10.63 -11.38 -9.28
CA LYS A 83 11.10 -10.47 -10.34
C LYS A 83 10.00 -9.58 -10.89
N ARG A 84 8.81 -10.14 -11.16
CA ARG A 84 7.64 -9.35 -11.60
C ARG A 84 7.22 -8.33 -10.54
N LEU A 85 7.26 -8.74 -9.27
CA LEU A 85 6.91 -7.89 -8.14
C LEU A 85 7.84 -6.69 -8.03
N ASN A 86 9.17 -6.91 -8.11
CA ASN A 86 10.15 -5.84 -8.03
C ASN A 86 10.00 -4.85 -9.18
N ALA A 87 9.80 -5.34 -10.41
CA ALA A 87 9.61 -4.47 -11.56
C ALA A 87 8.31 -3.64 -11.44
N ARG A 88 7.23 -4.23 -10.90
CA ARG A 88 5.94 -3.54 -10.75
C ARG A 88 5.94 -2.47 -9.66
N TYR A 89 6.65 -2.71 -8.56
CA TYR A 89 6.67 -1.85 -7.37
C TYR A 89 8.06 -1.22 -7.15
N GLU A 90 8.81 -1.00 -8.22
CA GLU A 90 10.17 -0.45 -8.16
C GLU A 90 10.20 0.86 -7.36
N THR A 91 9.30 1.79 -7.70
CA THR A 91 9.17 3.08 -7.02
C THR A 91 8.85 2.93 -5.53
N GLU A 92 7.86 2.11 -5.15
CA GLU A 92 7.53 1.89 -3.74
C GLU A 92 8.70 1.29 -2.96
N LEU A 93 9.42 0.34 -3.57
CA LEU A 93 10.56 -0.32 -2.95
C LEU A 93 11.74 0.63 -2.79
N GLU A 94 12.01 1.50 -3.78
CA GLU A 94 13.02 2.55 -3.67
C GLU A 94 12.69 3.56 -2.57
N LEU A 95 11.44 4.04 -2.54
CA LEU A 95 10.98 4.96 -1.51
C LEU A 95 11.12 4.34 -0.11
N TRP A 96 10.61 3.12 0.09
CA TRP A 96 10.71 2.41 1.36
C TRP A 96 12.17 2.20 1.80
N ARG A 97 13.07 1.84 0.88
CA ARG A 97 14.51 1.66 1.18
C ARG A 97 15.24 2.97 1.47
N SER A 98 14.68 4.11 1.06
CA SER A 98 15.33 5.43 1.21
C SER A 98 15.19 6.03 2.61
N ASN A 99 14.21 5.58 3.41
CA ASN A 99 13.96 6.13 4.74
C ASN A 99 13.34 5.08 5.67
N GLU A 100 13.95 4.87 6.84
CA GLU A 100 13.49 3.93 7.88
C GLU A 100 12.14 4.32 8.52
N GLU A 101 11.74 5.58 8.42
CA GLU A 101 10.42 6.07 8.88
C GLU A 101 9.28 5.71 7.90
N PHE A 102 9.60 5.25 6.70
CA PHE A 102 8.59 4.78 5.76
C PHE A 102 8.28 3.30 5.98
N HIS A 103 7.02 2.94 5.81
CA HIS A 103 6.55 1.58 5.97
C HIS A 103 6.08 1.03 4.62
N LEU A 104 6.24 -0.28 4.46
CA LEU A 104 5.72 -0.99 3.29
C LEU A 104 4.61 -1.93 3.74
N ILE A 105 3.38 -1.59 3.36
CA ILE A 105 2.21 -2.44 3.60
C ILE A 105 2.11 -3.44 2.45
N VAL A 106 1.87 -4.70 2.79
CA VAL A 106 1.60 -5.78 1.84
C VAL A 106 0.21 -6.35 2.06
N ILE A 107 -0.50 -6.59 0.97
CA ILE A 107 -1.66 -7.48 0.92
C ILE A 107 -1.31 -8.66 0.02
N ALA A 108 -1.52 -9.88 0.48
CA ALA A 108 -1.14 -11.07 -0.28
C ALA A 108 -2.16 -12.19 -0.12
N THR A 109 -2.43 -12.93 -1.19
CA THR A 109 -3.05 -14.24 -1.08
C THR A 109 -1.97 -15.29 -0.88
N PHE A 110 -2.22 -16.26 -0.01
CA PHE A 110 -1.25 -17.31 0.28
C PHE A 110 -1.97 -18.61 0.64
N GLY A 111 -1.28 -19.72 0.48
CA GLY A 111 -1.70 -20.99 1.06
C GLY A 111 -0.63 -21.58 1.95
N ILE A 112 -0.97 -22.65 2.67
CA ILE A 112 -0.03 -23.36 3.55
C ILE A 112 0.12 -24.81 3.06
N SER A 113 1.36 -25.24 2.79
CA SER A 113 1.64 -26.62 2.37
C SER A 113 1.44 -27.61 3.52
N GLY A 114 1.41 -28.92 3.23
CA GLY A 114 1.37 -29.95 4.27
C GLY A 114 2.59 -29.92 5.22
N ALA A 115 3.70 -29.32 4.81
CA ALA A 115 4.87 -29.06 5.65
C ALA A 115 4.77 -27.76 6.48
N GLY A 116 3.63 -27.06 6.43
CA GLY A 116 3.41 -25.82 7.17
C GLY A 116 4.06 -24.58 6.54
N ILE A 117 4.51 -24.66 5.28
CA ILE A 117 5.16 -23.54 4.60
C ILE A 117 4.12 -22.63 3.96
N ALA A 118 4.13 -21.34 4.34
CA ALA A 118 3.28 -20.32 3.75
C ALA A 118 3.89 -19.83 2.43
N THR A 119 3.12 -19.90 1.34
CA THR A 119 3.56 -19.50 -0.01
C THR A 119 2.57 -18.51 -0.59
N ILE A 120 3.08 -17.38 -1.09
CA ILE A 120 2.30 -16.33 -1.75
C ILE A 120 1.90 -16.79 -3.15
N GLU A 121 0.65 -16.53 -3.51
CA GLU A 121 0.13 -16.72 -4.86
C GLU A 121 0.04 -15.38 -5.61
N GLU A 122 -0.53 -14.36 -4.96
CA GLU A 122 -0.62 -12.99 -5.48
C GLU A 122 -0.30 -11.97 -4.38
N VAL A 123 0.23 -10.81 -4.78
CA VAL A 123 0.68 -9.79 -3.83
C VAL A 123 0.57 -8.37 -4.41
N ALA A 124 0.14 -7.43 -3.57
CA ALA A 124 0.20 -6.01 -3.82
C ALA A 124 0.83 -5.27 -2.64
N MET A 125 1.49 -4.15 -2.94
CA MET A 125 2.24 -3.37 -1.96
C MET A 125 1.92 -1.89 -2.06
N MET A 126 2.07 -1.20 -0.94
CA MET A 126 1.82 0.23 -0.81
C MET A 126 2.82 0.82 0.19
N VAL A 127 3.59 1.82 -0.24
CA VAL A 127 4.44 2.58 0.67
C VAL A 127 3.60 3.63 1.41
N VAL A 128 3.82 3.76 2.70
CA VAL A 128 3.16 4.74 3.57
C VAL A 128 4.20 5.47 4.43
N ASN A 129 3.92 6.73 4.77
CA ASN A 129 4.83 7.52 5.61
C ASN A 129 4.65 7.24 7.10
N GLU A 130 5.40 7.95 7.96
CA GLU A 130 5.31 7.85 9.44
C GLU A 130 3.88 8.05 10.00
N ASN A 131 3.01 8.75 9.26
CA ASN A 131 1.62 9.00 9.64
C ASN A 131 0.66 7.97 9.04
N TRP A 132 1.18 6.87 8.49
CA TRP A 132 0.45 5.80 7.82
C TRP A 132 -0.38 6.27 6.61
N ILE A 133 0.04 7.36 5.96
CA ILE A 133 -0.59 7.89 4.76
C ILE A 133 0.16 7.38 3.53
N PRO A 134 -0.51 6.77 2.54
CA PRO A 134 0.13 6.30 1.33
C PRO A 134 0.59 7.46 0.43
N PHE A 135 1.67 7.25 -0.31
CA PHE A 135 2.20 8.22 -1.25
C PHE A 135 2.89 7.54 -2.43
N GLU A 136 2.92 8.20 -3.59
CA GLU A 136 3.40 7.61 -4.85
C GLU A 136 4.80 8.08 -5.25
N ASN A 137 5.25 9.23 -4.72
CA ASN A 137 6.55 9.81 -5.03
C ASN A 137 6.99 10.82 -3.95
N ILE A 138 8.24 11.27 -4.05
CA ILE A 138 8.84 12.17 -3.05
C ILE A 138 8.19 13.56 -3.00
N HIS A 139 7.63 14.05 -4.12
CA HIS A 139 6.92 15.33 -4.15
C HIS A 139 5.60 15.23 -3.38
N GLU A 140 4.85 14.15 -3.58
CA GLU A 140 3.65 13.89 -2.80
C GLU A 140 3.96 13.73 -1.32
N GLN A 141 5.03 13.01 -0.97
CA GLN A 141 5.45 12.92 0.43
C GLN A 141 5.80 14.28 1.03
N ARG A 142 6.49 15.16 0.30
CA ARG A 142 6.78 16.53 0.76
C ARG A 142 5.51 17.35 1.00
N LEU A 143 4.49 17.19 0.15
CA LEU A 143 3.20 17.82 0.37
C LEU A 143 2.53 17.28 1.64
N LEU A 144 2.50 15.96 1.82
CA LEU A 144 1.90 15.31 2.99
C LEU A 144 2.60 15.71 4.30
N GLU A 145 3.92 15.80 4.32
CA GLU A 145 4.70 16.25 5.48
C GLU A 145 4.38 17.71 5.87
N ARG A 146 4.13 18.56 4.87
CA ARG A 146 3.77 19.96 5.11
C ARG A 146 2.33 20.09 5.61
N LEU A 147 1.43 19.24 5.11
CA LEU A 147 0.04 19.16 5.54
C LEU A 147 -0.11 18.54 6.93
N SER A 148 0.71 17.55 7.32
CA SER A 148 0.63 16.91 8.65
C SER A 148 0.90 17.89 9.80
N ARG A 149 1.67 18.94 9.52
CA ARG A 149 1.94 20.04 10.46
C ARG A 149 0.78 21.04 10.57
N LEU A 150 -0.18 20.99 9.64
CA LEU A 150 -1.39 21.79 9.72
C LEU A 150 -2.46 21.04 10.50
N LYS A 151 -3.08 21.70 11.48
CA LYS A 151 -4.26 21.19 12.18
C LYS A 151 -5.53 21.36 11.33
N ARG A 152 -5.52 20.84 10.11
CA ARG A 152 -6.63 20.94 9.15
C ARG A 152 -6.95 19.56 8.60
N ARG A 153 -8.23 19.31 8.35
CA ARG A 153 -8.68 18.08 7.72
C ARG A 153 -8.23 18.06 6.26
N SER A 154 -7.50 17.02 5.89
CA SER A 154 -7.13 16.68 4.52
C SER A 154 -7.67 15.30 4.15
N VAL A 155 -7.91 15.07 2.87
CA VAL A 155 -8.34 13.77 2.33
C VAL A 155 -7.39 13.40 1.20
N LYS A 156 -6.64 12.30 1.37
CA LYS A 156 -5.73 11.74 0.36
C LYS A 156 -6.55 11.07 -0.76
N GLY A 157 -6.28 11.45 -2.02
CA GLY A 157 -6.78 10.72 -3.19
C GLY A 157 -5.96 9.45 -3.42
N LEU A 158 -6.60 8.34 -3.81
CA LEU A 158 -5.93 7.08 -4.12
C LEU A 158 -6.22 6.66 -5.56
N ARG A 159 -5.20 6.13 -6.24
CA ARG A 159 -5.35 5.48 -7.54
C ARG A 159 -5.89 4.07 -7.36
N PHE A 160 -7.18 3.90 -7.60
CA PHE A 160 -7.79 2.57 -7.65
C PHE A 160 -7.65 2.00 -9.07
N ASP A 161 -8.44 2.53 -10.01
CA ASP A 161 -8.42 2.12 -11.42
C ASP A 161 -7.75 3.17 -12.32
N LEU A 162 -7.04 4.12 -11.71
CA LEU A 162 -6.40 5.24 -12.39
C LEU A 162 -4.92 4.94 -12.65
N SER A 163 -4.51 5.00 -13.92
CA SER A 163 -3.12 4.76 -14.31
C SER A 163 -2.18 5.83 -13.73
N ARG A 164 -0.90 5.49 -13.53
CA ARG A 164 0.11 6.39 -12.90
C ARG A 164 0.47 7.60 -13.75
N ASP A 165 0.30 7.48 -15.07
CA ASP A 165 0.49 8.54 -16.05
C ASP A 165 -0.68 9.54 -16.10
N GLN A 166 -1.80 9.27 -15.43
CA GLN A 166 -2.91 10.21 -15.38
C GLN A 166 -2.80 11.17 -14.18
N PRO A 167 -3.30 12.41 -14.27
CA PRO A 167 -3.36 13.30 -13.11
C PRO A 167 -4.33 12.76 -12.04
N ILE A 168 -4.06 13.07 -10.78
CA ILE A 168 -4.97 12.81 -9.65
C ILE A 168 -4.94 14.02 -8.71
N ALA A 169 -6.08 14.32 -8.08
CA ALA A 169 -6.09 15.19 -6.91
C ALA A 169 -5.40 14.45 -5.74
N SER A 170 -4.09 14.64 -5.60
CA SER A 170 -3.27 14.04 -4.53
C SER A 170 -3.90 14.21 -3.16
N VAL A 171 -4.35 15.43 -2.85
CA VAL A 171 -5.04 15.76 -1.61
C VAL A 171 -6.19 16.71 -1.89
N THR A 172 -7.30 16.56 -1.17
CA THR A 172 -8.33 17.60 -1.09
C THR A 172 -8.40 18.17 0.33
N LEU A 173 -8.75 19.46 0.42
CA LEU A 173 -9.04 20.18 1.65
C LEU A 173 -10.51 20.62 1.62
N PRO A 174 -11.45 19.74 2.04
CA PRO A 174 -12.89 19.99 1.90
C PRO A 174 -13.39 21.20 2.68
N GLU A 175 -12.72 21.54 3.79
CA GLU A 175 -13.13 22.59 4.73
C GLU A 175 -12.35 23.90 4.53
N ALA A 176 -11.54 24.00 3.48
CA ALA A 176 -10.84 25.23 3.13
C ALA A 176 -11.83 26.35 2.81
N ARG A 177 -11.45 27.60 3.16
CA ARG A 177 -12.25 28.81 2.89
C ARG A 177 -11.47 29.75 1.97
N PRO A 178 -12.14 30.47 1.05
CA PRO A 178 -13.59 30.58 0.87
C PRO A 178 -14.25 29.40 0.12
N ALA A 179 -13.46 28.50 -0.47
CA ALA A 179 -13.94 27.32 -1.18
C ALA A 179 -13.02 26.11 -0.89
N PRO A 180 -13.54 24.86 -1.02
CA PRO A 180 -12.73 23.64 -0.94
C PRO A 180 -11.55 23.69 -1.93
N VAL A 181 -10.44 23.03 -1.59
CA VAL A 181 -9.25 22.99 -2.45
C VAL A 181 -8.96 21.57 -2.91
N ALA A 182 -8.67 21.40 -4.21
CA ALA A 182 -8.08 20.18 -4.75
C ALA A 182 -6.60 20.44 -5.10
N MET A 183 -5.71 19.61 -4.59
CA MET A 183 -4.27 19.78 -4.70
C MET A 183 -3.69 18.77 -5.68
N PHE A 184 -3.06 19.28 -6.73
CA PHE A 184 -2.45 18.50 -7.81
C PHE A 184 -0.94 18.70 -7.82
N ILE A 185 -0.22 17.64 -8.18
CA ILE A 185 1.24 17.68 -8.39
C ILE A 185 1.49 17.27 -9.82
N VAL A 186 2.06 18.17 -10.61
CA VAL A 186 2.41 17.91 -12.02
C VAL A 186 3.88 17.51 -12.08
N PRO A 187 4.19 16.28 -12.52
CA PRO A 187 5.55 15.78 -12.56
C PRO A 187 6.38 16.46 -13.66
N THR A 188 7.70 16.31 -13.59
CA THR A 188 8.62 16.95 -14.57
C THR A 188 8.51 16.40 -15.98
N ASN A 189 7.98 15.18 -16.12
CA ASN A 189 7.78 14.49 -17.40
C ASN A 189 6.32 14.56 -17.89
N ALA A 190 5.49 15.45 -17.31
CA ALA A 190 4.14 15.67 -17.80
C ALA A 190 4.19 16.18 -19.24
N ASP A 191 3.43 15.53 -20.12
CA ASP A 191 3.28 15.88 -21.53
C ASP A 191 1.96 16.64 -21.77
N GLU A 192 1.66 16.92 -23.03
CA GLU A 192 0.45 17.64 -23.43
C GLU A 192 -0.82 16.84 -23.08
N GLU A 193 -0.80 15.52 -23.21
CA GLU A 193 -1.93 14.65 -22.85
C GLU A 193 -2.22 14.72 -21.33
N TYR A 194 -1.17 14.72 -20.50
CA TYR A 194 -1.29 14.91 -19.05
C TYR A 194 -1.95 16.25 -18.72
N GLU A 195 -1.52 17.33 -19.35
CA GLU A 195 -2.07 18.68 -19.11
C GLU A 195 -3.54 18.79 -19.54
N ILE A 196 -3.90 18.19 -20.67
CA ILE A 196 -5.30 18.14 -21.12
C ILE A 196 -6.15 17.40 -20.08
N ALA A 197 -5.73 16.20 -19.68
CA ALA A 197 -6.44 15.41 -18.67
C ALA A 197 -6.54 16.13 -17.31
N LEU A 198 -5.53 16.90 -16.93
CA LEU A 198 -5.52 17.68 -15.69
C LEU A 198 -6.56 18.80 -15.76
N ASN A 199 -6.60 19.54 -16.87
CA ASN A 199 -7.56 20.60 -17.09
C ASN A 199 -9.00 20.07 -17.14
N GLU A 200 -9.23 18.93 -17.77
CA GLU A 200 -10.54 18.25 -17.77
C GLU A 200 -10.98 17.84 -16.36
N MET A 201 -10.06 17.26 -15.57
CA MET A 201 -10.34 16.88 -14.18
C MET A 201 -10.67 18.10 -13.29
N ILE A 202 -9.95 19.20 -13.47
CA ILE A 202 -10.22 20.46 -12.76
C ILE A 202 -11.58 21.02 -13.18
N ALA A 203 -11.88 21.05 -14.49
CA ALA A 203 -13.14 21.55 -15.02
C ALA A 203 -14.35 20.73 -14.54
N ALA A 204 -14.18 19.41 -14.38
CA ALA A 204 -15.20 18.51 -13.83
C ALA A 204 -15.52 18.75 -12.34
N ARG A 205 -14.67 19.52 -11.64
CA ARG A 205 -14.81 19.88 -10.21
C ARG A 205 -14.74 21.39 -10.01
N ALA A 206 -15.51 22.15 -10.78
CA ALA A 206 -15.54 23.61 -10.76
C ALA A 206 -15.88 24.21 -9.37
N GLU A 207 -16.49 23.43 -8.47
CA GLU A 207 -16.75 23.80 -7.08
C GLU A 207 -15.49 23.87 -6.19
N MET A 208 -14.38 23.26 -6.63
CA MET A 208 -13.11 23.22 -5.89
C MET A 208 -12.09 24.16 -6.53
N LYS A 209 -11.39 24.93 -5.70
CA LYS A 209 -10.26 25.73 -6.16
C LYS A 209 -9.06 24.81 -6.44
N PRO A 210 -8.45 24.83 -7.64
CA PRO A 210 -7.24 24.08 -7.89
C PRO A 210 -6.04 24.74 -7.19
N TRP A 211 -5.24 23.93 -6.52
CA TRP A 211 -3.87 24.24 -6.12
C TRP A 211 -2.96 23.30 -6.90
N ILE A 212 -2.00 23.85 -7.64
CA ILE A 212 -1.19 23.06 -8.57
C ILE A 212 0.27 23.32 -8.23
N TRP A 213 1.01 22.26 -7.90
CA TRP A 213 2.46 22.30 -7.83
C TRP A 213 3.04 21.69 -9.09
N ARG A 214 3.62 22.54 -9.95
CA ARG A 214 4.36 22.13 -11.13
C ARG A 214 5.82 21.91 -10.76
N VAL A 215 6.27 20.66 -10.66
CA VAL A 215 7.61 20.33 -10.16
C VAL A 215 8.71 20.94 -11.02
N ALA A 216 8.50 21.02 -12.34
CA ALA A 216 9.46 21.61 -13.27
C ALA A 216 9.62 23.14 -13.11
N GLU A 217 8.64 23.83 -12.53
CA GLU A 217 8.64 25.30 -12.40
C GLU A 217 9.25 25.79 -11.07
N GLY A 218 9.59 24.88 -10.16
CA GLY A 218 10.34 25.18 -8.95
C GLY A 218 9.69 24.69 -7.66
N GLU A 219 9.83 25.50 -6.61
CA GLU A 219 9.43 25.11 -5.27
C GLU A 219 7.92 24.94 -5.11
N MET A 220 7.55 24.09 -4.15
CA MET A 220 6.15 23.88 -3.78
C MET A 220 5.47 25.22 -3.41
N PRO A 221 4.31 25.54 -4.01
CA PRO A 221 3.57 26.75 -3.66
C PRO A 221 3.18 26.79 -2.18
N ARG A 222 2.84 27.98 -1.68
CA ARG A 222 2.32 28.10 -0.31
C ARG A 222 1.01 27.33 -0.17
N LEU A 223 0.86 26.62 0.95
CA LEU A 223 -0.38 25.93 1.28
C LEU A 223 -1.51 26.96 1.54
N PRO A 224 -2.75 26.68 1.14
CA PRO A 224 -3.92 27.53 1.35
C PRO A 224 -4.42 27.52 2.82
#